data_AF-A0A3N4M2Y2-F1
#
_entry.id   AF-A0A3N4M2Y2-F1
#
_cell.length_a   1.000
_cell.length_b   1.000
_cell.length_c   1.000
_cell.angle_alpha   90.00
_cell.angle_beta   90.00
_cell.angle_gamma   90.00
#
_symmetry.space_group_name_H-M   'P 1'
#
loop_
_entity.id
_entity.type
_entity.pdbx_description
1 polymer ?
#
loop_
_entity_poly.entity_id
_entity_poly.type
_entity_poly.pdbx_seq_one_letter_code
_entity_poly.pdbx_strand_id
1 'polypeptide(L)'
;MAMNRSAGRDVHIYNANDPTEPLGGLILTNGVTNANFYAMIEVFLFFNGDYVLRHEGVTDVPRDEQALQPGSYFIVTDGSITVSNEPWLVRTISVSSGTRVAVFREAVRERDRRCVITGRTVVSARGAWTSFEAAHIFPLAYEDHWIRHNYARWITIHPDSGGSINSIQNGMLLDRSIHTLFDTYDISINPDDNYKVVCFDIDGFGIAGKHIEFVDDDRRPADQLLRWHFRQAVLANMRRAGEPVFECDFPPGSDMMGEIMKGPRAAERMEFELFNRLLV
;
A
#
# COMPACT_ATOMS: atom_id res chain seq x y z
N MET A 1 -10.36 -4.70 22.64
CA MET A 1 -10.55 -4.10 21.30
C MET A 1 -9.41 -4.56 20.43
N ALA A 2 -9.66 -4.88 19.15
CA ALA A 2 -8.58 -5.21 18.22
C ALA A 2 -7.69 -3.97 18.03
N MET A 3 -6.37 -4.17 17.96
CA MET A 3 -5.43 -3.11 17.58
C MET A 3 -5.76 -2.65 16.16
N ASN A 4 -5.66 -1.36 15.91
CA ASN A 4 -5.87 -0.75 14.60
C ASN A 4 -4.73 0.21 14.28
N ARG A 5 -4.66 0.67 13.03
CA ARG A 5 -3.60 1.54 12.52
C ARG A 5 -3.71 3.02 12.94
N SER A 6 -4.58 3.36 13.91
CA SER A 6 -4.59 4.69 14.52
C SER A 6 -3.61 4.85 15.67
N ALA A 7 -3.14 3.75 16.25
CA ALA A 7 -2.12 3.79 17.28
C ALA A 7 -0.82 4.41 16.73
N GLY A 8 -0.26 5.39 17.44
CA GLY A 8 1.00 6.03 17.07
C GLY A 8 0.89 7.19 16.07
N ARG A 9 -0.30 7.48 15.52
CA ARG A 9 -0.50 8.65 14.64
C ARG A 9 -0.20 9.95 15.39
N ASP A 10 0.54 10.82 14.73
CA ASP A 10 0.90 12.16 15.20
C ASP A 10 0.31 13.25 14.29
N VAL A 11 -0.32 12.87 13.17
CA VAL A 11 -1.14 13.74 12.33
C VAL A 11 -2.60 13.27 12.36
N HIS A 12 -3.52 14.20 12.63
CA HIS A 12 -4.95 13.94 12.73
C HIS A 12 -5.74 14.88 11.83
N ILE A 13 -6.81 14.39 11.21
CA ILE A 13 -7.66 15.15 10.29
C ILE A 13 -9.06 15.26 10.88
N TYR A 14 -9.58 16.48 10.99
CA TYR A 14 -10.88 16.78 11.57
C TYR A 14 -11.75 17.59 10.60
N ASN A 15 -13.07 17.51 10.80
CA ASN A 15 -14.00 18.48 10.26
C ASN A 15 -13.97 19.72 11.16
N ALA A 16 -13.72 20.93 10.60
CA ALA A 16 -13.72 22.16 11.40
C ALA A 16 -15.08 22.44 12.05
N ASN A 17 -16.19 22.00 11.43
CA ASN A 17 -17.55 22.19 11.94
C ASN A 17 -17.94 21.16 13.02
N ASP A 18 -17.23 20.03 13.10
CA ASP A 18 -17.45 18.98 14.08
C ASP A 18 -16.12 18.25 14.40
N PRO A 19 -15.31 18.82 15.32
CA PRO A 19 -13.98 18.31 15.62
C PRO A 19 -13.98 17.18 16.67
N THR A 20 -15.11 16.51 16.89
CA THR A 20 -15.26 15.50 17.95
C THR A 20 -14.51 14.21 17.64
N GLU A 21 -14.53 13.77 16.39
CA GLU A 21 -13.93 12.53 15.93
C GLU A 21 -13.03 12.78 14.71
N PRO A 22 -11.83 12.17 14.65
CA PRO A 22 -10.97 12.30 13.50
C PRO A 22 -11.57 11.58 12.28
N LEU A 23 -11.62 12.29 11.16
CA LEU A 23 -11.95 11.73 9.84
C LEU A 23 -10.86 10.77 9.35
N GLY A 24 -9.63 10.96 9.83
CA GLY A 24 -8.47 10.15 9.52
C GLY A 24 -7.20 10.69 10.16
N GLY A 25 -6.05 10.17 9.76
CA GLY A 25 -4.74 10.64 10.21
C GLY A 25 -3.61 9.80 9.61
N LEU A 26 -2.36 10.10 9.94
CA LEU A 26 -1.23 9.25 9.57
C LEU A 26 -0.15 9.28 10.66
N ILE A 27 0.73 8.28 10.62
CA ILE A 27 2.03 8.34 11.27
C ILE A 27 2.95 9.11 10.32
N LEU A 28 3.34 10.32 10.70
CA LEU A 28 4.17 11.19 9.88
C LEU A 28 5.59 10.62 9.77
N THR A 29 6.00 10.33 8.54
CA THR A 29 7.36 9.89 8.22
C THR A 29 8.06 10.92 7.32
N ASN A 30 9.38 10.80 7.23
CA ASN A 30 10.18 11.72 6.43
C ASN A 30 9.71 11.75 4.96
N GLY A 31 9.72 12.94 4.37
CA GLY A 31 9.41 13.15 2.95
C GLY A 31 7.93 13.39 2.61
N VAL A 32 7.01 13.24 3.58
CA VAL A 32 5.61 13.66 3.40
C VAL A 32 5.55 15.18 3.36
N THR A 33 5.10 15.73 2.23
CA THR A 33 4.89 17.17 2.01
C THR A 33 3.42 17.55 2.16
N ASN A 34 3.14 18.85 2.24
CA ASN A 34 1.75 19.34 2.23
C ASN A 34 1.01 18.85 0.97
N ALA A 35 1.61 18.98 -0.22
CA ALA A 35 1.04 18.51 -1.48
C ALA A 35 0.74 17.01 -1.47
N ASN A 36 1.66 16.20 -0.93
CA ASN A 36 1.44 14.76 -0.78
C ASN A 36 0.29 14.46 0.20
N PHE A 37 0.20 15.18 1.31
CA PHE A 37 -0.89 15.04 2.29
C PHE A 37 -2.26 15.38 1.70
N TYR A 38 -2.34 16.46 0.91
CA TYR A 38 -3.53 16.81 0.14
C TYR A 38 -3.98 15.66 -0.78
N ALA A 39 -3.04 15.08 -1.55
CA ALA A 39 -3.35 13.94 -2.42
C ALA A 39 -3.86 12.72 -1.64
N MET A 40 -3.32 12.46 -0.45
CA MET A 40 -3.80 11.39 0.43
C MET A 40 -5.18 11.66 1.02
N ILE A 41 -5.48 12.89 1.41
CA ILE A 41 -6.82 13.29 1.90
C ILE A 41 -7.88 13.01 0.83
N GLU A 42 -7.62 13.41 -0.41
CA GLU A 42 -8.54 13.29 -1.54
C GLU A 42 -8.76 11.85 -2.01
N VAL A 43 -7.95 10.89 -1.52
CA VAL A 43 -8.24 9.47 -1.74
C VAL A 43 -9.51 9.03 -1.01
N PHE A 44 -9.73 9.51 0.22
CA PHE A 44 -10.78 9.00 1.10
C PHE A 44 -11.79 10.05 1.57
N LEU A 45 -11.58 11.34 1.31
CA LEU A 45 -12.55 12.41 1.55
C LEU A 45 -13.01 13.01 0.24
N PHE A 46 -14.32 13.13 0.09
CA PHE A 46 -14.97 13.79 -1.03
C PHE A 46 -15.65 15.07 -0.55
N PHE A 47 -15.47 16.14 -1.31
CA PHE A 47 -15.99 17.47 -1.02
C PHE A 47 -16.96 17.88 -2.13
N ASN A 48 -18.05 18.54 -1.75
CA ASN A 48 -19.03 19.09 -2.70
C ASN A 48 -18.84 20.60 -2.91
N GLY A 49 -17.59 21.06 -2.79
CA GLY A 49 -17.16 22.45 -2.86
C GLY A 49 -15.67 22.56 -2.56
N ASP A 50 -15.13 23.77 -2.62
CA ASP A 50 -13.72 24.03 -2.28
C ASP A 50 -13.49 23.83 -0.78
N TYR A 51 -12.25 23.49 -0.41
CA TYR A 51 -11.85 23.36 0.98
C TYR A 51 -10.45 23.93 1.20
N VAL A 52 -10.23 24.40 2.44
CA VAL A 52 -8.92 24.81 2.94
C VAL A 52 -8.55 23.90 4.09
N LEU A 53 -7.26 23.58 4.19
CA LEU A 53 -6.72 22.81 5.29
C LEU A 53 -6.05 23.78 6.27
N ARG A 54 -6.37 23.67 7.56
CA ARG A 54 -5.74 24.48 8.62
C ARG A 54 -4.97 23.63 9.61
N HIS A 55 -3.71 23.98 9.87
CA HIS A 55 -2.91 23.39 10.93
C HIS A 55 -3.22 24.06 12.27
N GLU A 56 -3.51 23.23 13.27
CA GLU A 56 -3.96 23.62 14.63
C GLU A 56 -5.15 24.60 14.62
N GLY A 57 -5.92 24.61 13.53
CA GLY A 57 -7.10 25.47 13.34
C GLY A 57 -6.79 26.95 13.07
N VAL A 58 -5.52 27.34 12.96
CA VAL A 58 -5.11 28.75 12.87
C VAL A 58 -4.47 29.08 11.52
N THR A 59 -3.62 28.20 11.00
CA THR A 59 -2.78 28.51 9.83
C THR A 59 -3.25 27.75 8.61
N ASP A 60 -3.64 28.45 7.55
CA ASP A 60 -3.94 27.83 6.26
C ASP A 60 -2.68 27.17 5.70
N VAL A 61 -2.81 25.89 5.34
CA VAL A 61 -1.71 25.06 4.83
C VAL A 61 -1.75 25.11 3.31
N PRO A 62 -0.74 25.70 2.65
CA PRO A 62 -0.71 25.70 1.19
C PRO A 62 -0.46 24.30 0.63
N ARG A 63 -0.96 24.03 -0.57
CA ARG A 63 -0.61 22.82 -1.33
C ARG A 63 0.77 23.02 -1.99
N ASP A 64 1.83 22.73 -1.24
CA ASP A 64 3.21 22.90 -1.69
C ASP A 64 4.15 21.78 -1.22
N GLU A 65 5.44 21.88 -1.57
CA GLU A 65 6.46 20.88 -1.24
C GLU A 65 7.11 21.06 0.13
N GLN A 66 6.54 21.90 1.00
CA GLN A 66 7.04 22.02 2.38
C GLN A 66 6.71 20.75 3.16
N ALA A 67 7.61 20.38 4.07
CA ALA A 67 7.43 19.22 4.93
C ALA A 67 6.20 19.39 5.83
N LEU A 68 5.33 18.37 5.84
CA LEU A 68 4.17 18.33 6.71
C LEU A 68 4.63 18.37 8.18
N GLN A 69 3.89 19.07 9.03
CA GLN A 69 4.17 19.13 10.46
C GLN A 69 3.26 18.15 11.23
N PRO A 70 3.70 17.59 12.36
CA PRO A 70 2.80 16.85 13.23
C PRO A 70 1.71 17.77 13.79
N GLY A 71 0.56 17.21 14.18
CA GLY A 71 -0.53 17.93 14.82
C GLY A 71 -1.91 17.69 14.19
N SER A 72 -2.84 18.57 14.55
CA SER A 72 -4.23 18.50 14.13
C SER A 72 -4.48 19.37 12.91
N TYR A 73 -5.08 18.79 11.87
CA TYR A 73 -5.45 19.47 10.64
C TYR A 73 -6.97 19.51 10.52
N PHE A 74 -7.50 20.70 10.24
CA PHE A 74 -8.93 20.94 10.16
C PHE A 74 -9.31 21.27 8.74
N ILE A 75 -10.29 20.53 8.20
CA ILE A 75 -10.85 20.83 6.90
C ILE A 75 -11.95 21.87 7.08
N VAL A 76 -11.73 23.03 6.48
CA VAL A 76 -12.66 24.16 6.45
C VAL A 76 -13.29 24.21 5.07
N THR A 77 -14.60 24.01 4.99
CA THR A 77 -15.37 24.09 3.74
C THR A 77 -16.80 24.56 4.05
N ASP A 78 -17.37 25.31 3.11
CA ASP A 78 -18.80 25.67 3.13
C ASP A 78 -19.69 24.53 2.61
N GLY A 79 -19.09 23.52 1.99
CA GLY A 79 -19.76 22.32 1.48
C GLY A 79 -19.88 21.20 2.50
N SER A 80 -20.32 20.03 2.01
CA SER A 80 -20.36 18.80 2.80
C SER A 80 -19.11 17.96 2.58
N ILE A 81 -18.61 17.35 3.66
CA ILE A 81 -17.54 16.35 3.63
C ILE A 81 -18.18 14.95 3.64
N THR A 82 -17.80 14.08 2.71
CA THR A 82 -18.18 12.67 2.70
C THR A 82 -16.95 11.80 2.81
N VAL A 83 -16.89 10.97 3.85
CA VAL A 83 -15.84 9.94 3.97
C VAL A 83 -16.19 8.77 3.05
N SER A 84 -15.27 8.39 2.18
CA SER A 84 -15.40 7.25 1.28
C SER A 84 -15.70 5.97 2.05
N ASN A 85 -16.65 5.17 1.55
CA ASN A 85 -16.91 3.81 2.01
C ASN A 85 -16.28 2.75 1.09
N GLU A 86 -15.37 3.14 0.19
CA GLU A 86 -14.67 2.23 -0.69
C GLU A 86 -13.95 1.12 0.11
N PRO A 87 -14.18 -0.16 -0.18
CA PRO A 87 -13.45 -1.22 0.49
C PRO A 87 -11.97 -1.19 0.05
N TRP A 88 -11.08 -1.50 0.97
CA TRP A 88 -9.72 -1.89 0.62
C TRP A 88 -9.64 -3.41 0.56
N LEU A 89 -8.82 -3.93 -0.34
CA LEU A 89 -8.54 -5.36 -0.46
C LEU A 89 -7.60 -5.77 0.66
N VAL A 90 -8.07 -6.65 1.55
CA VAL A 90 -7.27 -7.19 2.67
C VAL A 90 -6.08 -7.92 2.09
N ARG A 91 -4.89 -7.66 2.61
CA ARG A 91 -3.69 -8.36 2.20
C ARG A 91 -2.92 -8.80 3.43
N THR A 92 -2.53 -10.07 3.48
CA THR A 92 -1.59 -10.61 4.46
C THR A 92 -0.30 -11.01 3.75
N ILE A 93 0.70 -11.44 4.52
CA ILE A 93 1.99 -11.88 4.00
C ILE A 93 1.77 -13.02 2.98
N SER A 94 2.03 -12.73 1.70
CA SER A 94 1.83 -13.71 0.64
C SER A 94 3.19 -14.15 0.06
N VAL A 95 3.52 -15.44 0.23
CA VAL A 95 4.61 -16.08 -0.52
C VAL A 95 3.97 -17.03 -1.51
N SER A 96 3.72 -16.55 -2.72
CA SER A 96 3.17 -17.39 -3.79
C SER A 96 4.26 -18.29 -4.39
N SER A 97 3.94 -19.57 -4.56
CA SER A 97 4.81 -20.57 -5.19
C SER A 97 4.02 -21.37 -6.22
N GLY A 98 4.65 -21.83 -7.30
CA GLY A 98 3.98 -22.57 -8.38
C GLY A 98 4.56 -22.30 -9.77
N THR A 99 4.23 -23.15 -10.74
CA THR A 99 4.73 -23.05 -12.13
C THR A 99 4.21 -21.81 -12.87
N ARG A 100 2.95 -21.42 -12.61
CA ARG A 100 2.33 -20.20 -13.16
C ARG A 100 3.07 -18.92 -12.77
N VAL A 101 3.70 -18.92 -11.60
CA VAL A 101 4.42 -17.77 -11.05
C VAL A 101 5.92 -17.82 -11.38
N ALA A 102 6.43 -18.97 -11.85
CA ALA A 102 7.86 -19.13 -12.14
C ALA A 102 8.35 -18.18 -13.23
N VAL A 103 7.62 -18.08 -14.35
CA VAL A 103 7.96 -17.19 -15.47
C VAL A 103 7.93 -15.73 -15.04
N PHE A 104 6.88 -15.31 -14.33
CA PHE A 104 6.79 -13.96 -13.75
C PHE A 104 7.97 -13.66 -12.83
N ARG A 105 8.27 -14.57 -11.91
CA ARG A 105 9.33 -14.42 -10.92
C ARG A 105 10.70 -14.29 -11.58
N GLU A 106 10.99 -15.12 -12.59
CA GLU A 106 12.25 -15.07 -13.33
C GLU A 106 12.38 -13.76 -14.10
N ALA A 107 11.32 -13.33 -14.80
CA ALA A 107 11.33 -12.09 -15.55
C ALA A 107 11.56 -10.86 -14.64
N VAL A 108 10.88 -10.78 -13.50
CA VAL A 108 11.08 -9.71 -12.49
C VAL A 108 12.51 -9.71 -11.95
N ARG A 109 13.04 -10.90 -11.62
CA ARG A 109 14.41 -11.06 -11.11
C ARG A 109 15.46 -10.57 -12.10
N GLU A 110 15.31 -10.94 -13.37
CA GLU A 110 16.20 -10.54 -14.44
C GLU A 110 16.14 -9.04 -14.73
N ARG A 111 14.95 -8.44 -14.69
CA ARG A 111 14.74 -6.99 -14.90
C ARG A 111 15.38 -6.17 -13.79
N ASP A 112 15.10 -6.48 -12.53
CA ASP A 112 15.41 -5.57 -11.42
C ASP A 112 16.81 -5.79 -10.85
N ARG A 113 17.20 -7.04 -10.57
CA ARG A 113 18.50 -7.44 -9.97
C ARG A 113 18.91 -6.70 -8.68
N ARG A 114 18.00 -5.92 -8.08
CA ARG A 114 18.10 -5.21 -6.81
C ARG A 114 16.72 -5.11 -6.19
N CYS A 115 16.65 -4.88 -4.88
CA CYS A 115 15.40 -4.45 -4.27
C CYS A 115 15.04 -3.09 -4.85
N VAL A 116 13.87 -2.97 -5.48
CA VAL A 116 13.40 -1.74 -6.11
C VAL A 116 13.33 -0.58 -5.11
N ILE A 117 12.84 -0.84 -3.90
CA ILE A 117 12.61 0.21 -2.88
C ILE A 117 13.89 0.59 -2.12
N THR A 118 14.70 -0.39 -1.69
CA THR A 118 15.91 -0.10 -0.90
C THR A 118 17.16 0.13 -1.74
N GLY A 119 17.12 -0.21 -3.03
CA GLY A 119 18.27 -0.19 -3.93
C GLY A 119 19.29 -1.32 -3.67
N ARG A 120 19.09 -2.16 -2.65
CA ARG A 120 20.05 -3.21 -2.28
C ARG A 120 20.22 -4.21 -3.42
N THR A 121 21.41 -4.26 -4.01
CA THR A 121 21.74 -5.16 -5.12
C THR A 121 21.75 -6.62 -4.69
N VAL A 122 21.42 -7.52 -5.61
CA VAL A 122 21.61 -8.95 -5.42
C VAL A 122 23.11 -9.26 -5.56
N VAL A 123 23.81 -9.48 -4.43
CA VAL A 123 25.28 -9.61 -4.37
C VAL A 123 25.77 -10.99 -4.86
N SER A 124 24.89 -11.94 -5.12
CA SER A 124 25.30 -13.32 -5.42
C SER A 124 25.75 -13.51 -6.88
N ALA A 125 27.04 -13.75 -7.09
CA ALA A 125 27.61 -14.25 -8.35
C ALA A 125 27.09 -15.65 -8.76
N ARG A 126 26.38 -16.34 -7.85
CA ARG A 126 25.78 -17.68 -8.08
C ARG A 126 24.27 -17.62 -8.38
N GLY A 127 23.70 -16.43 -8.60
CA GLY A 127 22.25 -16.27 -8.82
C GLY A 127 21.41 -16.65 -7.59
N ALA A 128 21.95 -16.50 -6.38
CA ALA A 128 21.21 -16.79 -5.15
C ALA A 128 20.29 -15.61 -4.79
N TRP A 129 18.99 -15.85 -4.86
CA TRP A 129 17.92 -14.88 -4.57
C TRP A 129 17.39 -14.97 -3.13
N THR A 130 18.17 -15.56 -2.21
CA THR A 130 17.70 -16.06 -0.91
C THR A 130 17.00 -15.03 -0.01
N SER A 131 17.29 -13.73 -0.20
CA SER A 131 16.68 -12.62 0.55
C SER A 131 15.78 -11.72 -0.31
N PHE A 132 15.42 -12.15 -1.52
CA PHE A 132 14.64 -11.35 -2.48
C PHE A 132 13.49 -12.15 -3.07
N GLU A 133 12.35 -11.47 -3.20
CA GLU A 133 11.08 -12.04 -3.64
C GLU A 133 10.48 -11.17 -4.74
N ALA A 134 9.89 -11.82 -5.74
CA ALA A 134 9.13 -11.12 -6.78
C ALA A 134 7.74 -10.86 -6.20
N ALA A 135 7.47 -9.61 -5.90
CA ALA A 135 6.24 -9.14 -5.31
C ALA A 135 5.27 -8.70 -6.41
N HIS A 136 4.03 -9.18 -6.36
CA HIS A 136 2.97 -8.59 -7.16
C HIS A 136 2.52 -7.26 -6.54
N ILE A 137 2.25 -6.26 -7.38
CA ILE A 137 1.71 -4.97 -6.95
C ILE A 137 0.22 -5.12 -6.65
N PHE A 138 -0.51 -5.66 -7.62
CA PHE A 138 -1.88 -6.12 -7.43
C PHE A 138 -1.86 -7.60 -7.01
N PRO A 139 -2.42 -7.96 -5.84
CA PRO A 139 -2.32 -9.30 -5.27
C PRO A 139 -3.01 -10.38 -6.11
N LEU A 140 -2.35 -11.53 -6.29
CA LEU A 140 -2.88 -12.68 -7.03
C LEU A 140 -4.19 -13.23 -6.46
N ALA A 141 -4.37 -13.18 -5.14
CA ALA A 141 -5.58 -13.65 -4.47
C ALA A 141 -6.87 -12.95 -4.93
N TYR A 142 -6.73 -11.81 -5.60
CA TYR A 142 -7.83 -11.02 -6.12
C TYR A 142 -7.88 -11.03 -7.65
N GLU A 143 -7.44 -12.12 -8.31
CA GLU A 143 -7.52 -12.28 -9.78
C GLU A 143 -8.96 -12.10 -10.30
N ASP A 144 -9.96 -12.61 -9.59
CA ASP A 144 -11.36 -12.39 -9.91
C ASP A 144 -11.74 -10.91 -9.91
N HIS A 145 -11.27 -10.16 -8.92
CA HIS A 145 -11.49 -8.72 -8.83
C HIS A 145 -10.76 -7.97 -9.95
N TRP A 146 -9.55 -8.42 -10.30
CA TRP A 146 -8.77 -7.94 -11.43
C TRP A 146 -9.50 -8.09 -12.76
N ILE A 147 -10.10 -9.25 -13.01
CA ILE A 147 -10.87 -9.54 -14.22
C ILE A 147 -12.14 -8.70 -14.25
N ARG A 148 -12.97 -8.74 -13.19
CA ARG A 148 -14.26 -8.05 -13.13
C ARG A 148 -14.15 -6.54 -13.34
N HIS A 149 -13.08 -5.93 -12.82
CA HIS A 149 -12.83 -4.50 -12.96
C HIS A 149 -11.96 -4.16 -14.17
N ASN A 150 -11.60 -5.13 -15.02
CA ASN A 150 -10.79 -4.97 -16.22
C ASN A 150 -9.46 -4.23 -15.96
N TYR A 151 -8.75 -4.60 -14.88
CA TYR A 151 -7.45 -3.98 -14.56
C TYR A 151 -6.34 -4.38 -15.53
N ALA A 152 -6.55 -5.43 -16.33
CA ALA A 152 -5.68 -5.79 -17.45
C ALA A 152 -5.50 -4.65 -18.48
N ARG A 153 -6.39 -3.65 -18.53
CA ARG A 153 -6.24 -2.46 -19.38
C ARG A 153 -5.02 -1.60 -19.03
N TRP A 154 -4.46 -1.76 -17.83
CA TRP A 154 -3.35 -0.94 -17.32
C TRP A 154 -1.97 -1.50 -17.68
N ILE A 155 -1.91 -2.73 -18.16
CA ILE A 155 -0.69 -3.36 -18.64
C ILE A 155 -0.66 -3.31 -20.17
N THR A 156 0.55 -3.28 -20.72
CA THR A 156 0.80 -3.37 -22.17
C THR A 156 1.48 -4.68 -22.54
N ILE A 157 2.05 -5.40 -21.58
CA ILE A 157 2.76 -6.67 -21.78
C ILE A 157 1.94 -7.80 -21.15
N HIS A 158 1.33 -8.62 -22.00
CA HIS A 158 0.57 -9.79 -21.57
C HIS A 158 1.49 -11.01 -21.46
N PRO A 159 1.42 -11.79 -20.37
CA PRO A 159 2.20 -13.00 -20.24
C PRO A 159 1.62 -14.12 -21.10
N ASP A 160 2.48 -15.00 -21.64
CA ASP A 160 2.07 -16.15 -22.45
C ASP A 160 1.29 -17.21 -21.65
N SER A 161 1.43 -17.20 -20.33
CA SER A 161 0.76 -18.14 -19.42
C SER A 161 0.50 -17.50 -18.05
N GLY A 162 -0.37 -18.12 -17.25
CA GLY A 162 -0.65 -17.67 -15.88
C GLY A 162 -1.64 -16.51 -15.75
N GLY A 163 -2.21 -16.01 -16.85
CA GLY A 163 -3.22 -14.96 -16.83
C GLY A 163 -2.62 -13.55 -16.75
N SER A 164 -3.41 -12.54 -17.17
CA SER A 164 -2.93 -11.15 -17.30
C SER A 164 -2.38 -10.54 -16.01
N ILE A 165 -2.85 -11.00 -14.84
CA ILE A 165 -2.36 -10.57 -13.53
C ILE A 165 -0.88 -10.92 -13.29
N ASN A 166 -0.35 -11.92 -14.00
CA ASN A 166 1.07 -12.32 -13.97
C ASN A 166 1.93 -11.55 -14.99
N SER A 167 1.43 -10.43 -15.51
CA SER A 167 2.28 -9.50 -16.26
C SER A 167 3.46 -9.03 -15.41
N ILE A 168 4.65 -8.97 -16.01
CA ILE A 168 5.85 -8.43 -15.37
C ILE A 168 5.66 -6.98 -14.88
N GLN A 169 4.76 -6.22 -15.53
CA GLN A 169 4.41 -4.85 -15.14
C GLN A 169 3.57 -4.78 -13.86
N ASN A 170 3.02 -5.92 -13.40
CA ASN A 170 2.40 -6.08 -12.10
C ASN A 170 3.41 -6.56 -11.03
N GLY A 171 4.71 -6.52 -11.30
CA GLY A 171 5.73 -7.13 -10.44
C GLY A 171 6.93 -6.25 -10.16
N MET A 172 7.53 -6.44 -8.98
CA MET A 172 8.81 -5.86 -8.60
C MET A 172 9.62 -6.77 -7.68
N LEU A 173 10.94 -6.72 -7.79
CA LEU A 173 11.84 -7.45 -6.91
C LEU A 173 12.04 -6.66 -5.62
N LEU A 174 11.68 -7.25 -4.49
CA LEU A 174 11.82 -6.65 -3.16
C LEU A 174 12.68 -7.53 -2.26
N ASP A 175 13.37 -6.90 -1.31
CA ASP A 175 13.87 -7.65 -0.15
C ASP A 175 12.69 -8.24 0.62
N ARG A 176 12.84 -9.44 1.21
CA ARG A 176 11.75 -10.12 1.92
C ARG A 176 11.05 -9.25 2.97
N SER A 177 11.80 -8.51 3.79
CA SER A 177 11.17 -7.67 4.82
C SER A 177 10.42 -6.48 4.21
N ILE A 178 10.93 -5.95 3.11
CA ILE A 178 10.28 -4.87 2.36
C ILE A 178 9.03 -5.39 1.62
N HIS A 179 9.08 -6.61 1.11
CA HIS A 179 7.93 -7.29 0.50
C HIS A 179 6.80 -7.43 1.53
N THR A 180 7.11 -7.87 2.75
CA THR A 180 6.15 -7.93 3.85
C THR A 180 5.48 -6.57 4.09
N LEU A 181 6.26 -5.49 4.27
CA LEU A 181 5.72 -4.14 4.51
C LEU A 181 4.88 -3.62 3.34
N PHE A 182 5.25 -3.97 2.11
CA PHE A 182 4.52 -3.57 0.93
C PHE A 182 3.18 -4.32 0.85
N ASP A 183 3.19 -5.63 1.10
CA ASP A 183 1.99 -6.47 1.15
C ASP A 183 1.02 -6.04 2.24
N THR A 184 1.51 -5.64 3.41
CA THR A 184 0.67 -5.13 4.50
C THR A 184 0.28 -3.67 4.32
N TYR A 185 0.62 -3.02 3.19
CA TYR A 185 0.39 -1.60 2.95
C TYR A 185 1.05 -0.65 3.96
N ASP A 186 2.03 -1.09 4.73
CA ASP A 186 2.77 -0.23 5.66
C ASP A 186 3.71 0.71 4.90
N ILE A 187 4.05 0.35 3.66
CA ILE A 187 4.73 1.22 2.70
C ILE A 187 4.04 1.19 1.34
N SER A 188 4.20 2.26 0.58
CA SER A 188 3.76 2.32 -0.81
C SER A 188 4.63 3.28 -1.64
N ILE A 189 4.44 3.28 -2.95
CA ILE A 189 5.13 4.18 -3.88
C ILE A 189 4.07 5.09 -4.51
N ASN A 190 4.24 6.40 -4.39
CA ASN A 190 3.38 7.38 -5.05
C ASN A 190 3.96 7.77 -6.41
N PRO A 191 3.42 7.26 -7.54
CA PRO A 191 3.94 7.60 -8.86
C PRO A 191 3.70 9.06 -9.25
N ASP A 192 2.74 9.75 -8.62
CA ASP A 192 2.39 11.14 -8.92
C ASP A 192 3.28 12.16 -8.19
N ASP A 193 4.11 11.68 -7.26
CA ASP A 193 5.08 12.46 -6.50
C ASP A 193 6.48 11.91 -6.79
N ASN A 194 6.83 11.86 -8.08
CA ASN A 194 8.12 11.39 -8.58
C ASN A 194 8.56 10.02 -8.01
N TYR A 195 7.61 9.08 -7.91
CA TYR A 195 7.84 7.74 -7.36
C TYR A 195 8.38 7.74 -5.91
N LYS A 196 7.90 8.68 -5.10
CA LYS A 196 8.25 8.78 -3.68
C LYS A 196 7.72 7.59 -2.89
N VAL A 197 8.56 7.02 -2.04
CA VAL A 197 8.19 6.00 -1.05
C VAL A 197 7.52 6.70 0.14
N VAL A 198 6.30 6.28 0.44
CA VAL A 198 5.52 6.75 1.59
C VAL A 198 5.41 5.61 2.60
N CYS A 199 5.83 5.87 3.83
CA CYS A 199 5.69 4.93 4.95
C CYS A 199 4.53 5.38 5.84
N PHE A 200 3.63 4.44 6.15
CA PHE A 200 2.47 4.65 7.02
C PHE A 200 2.67 4.09 8.43
N ASP A 201 3.86 3.53 8.69
CA ASP A 201 4.35 3.10 9.99
C ASP A 201 5.82 3.56 10.16
N ILE A 202 6.40 3.30 11.32
CA ILE A 202 7.76 3.66 11.70
C ILE A 202 8.75 3.17 10.63
N ASP A 203 9.54 4.10 10.08
CA ASP A 203 10.53 3.81 9.06
C ASP A 203 11.79 3.15 9.64
N GLY A 204 11.71 1.85 9.92
CA GLY A 204 12.85 1.06 10.40
C GLY A 204 13.96 0.84 9.37
N PHE A 205 13.71 1.12 8.08
CA PHE A 205 14.65 0.86 6.99
C PHE A 205 15.26 2.14 6.38
N GLY A 206 14.87 3.31 6.88
CA GLY A 206 15.33 4.61 6.36
C GLY A 206 14.96 4.78 4.89
N ILE A 207 13.75 4.36 4.47
CA ILE A 207 13.26 4.43 3.09
C ILE A 207 12.21 5.54 2.87
N ALA A 208 11.64 6.12 3.92
CA ALA A 208 10.63 7.16 3.80
C ALA A 208 11.17 8.37 3.03
N GLY A 209 10.40 8.84 2.05
CA GLY A 209 10.76 10.00 1.24
C GLY A 209 11.78 9.74 0.13
N LYS A 210 12.28 8.50 -0.02
CA LYS A 210 13.14 8.14 -1.17
C LYS A 210 12.34 8.16 -2.45
N HIS A 211 12.94 8.61 -3.54
CA HIS A 211 12.37 8.53 -4.88
C HIS A 211 12.95 7.32 -5.60
N ILE A 212 12.08 6.52 -6.21
CA ILE A 212 12.51 5.30 -6.90
C ILE A 212 12.88 5.61 -8.35
N GLU A 213 14.11 5.28 -8.70
CA GLU A 213 14.57 5.28 -10.08
C GLU A 213 14.41 3.88 -10.68
N PHE A 214 13.34 3.73 -11.47
CA PHE A 214 13.13 2.52 -12.26
C PHE A 214 14.17 2.42 -13.38
N VAL A 215 14.49 1.19 -13.76
CA VAL A 215 15.27 0.95 -14.98
C VAL A 215 14.44 1.44 -16.18
N ASP A 216 15.10 2.09 -17.13
CA ASP A 216 14.51 2.50 -18.40
C ASP A 216 14.20 1.26 -19.26
N ASP A 217 13.06 0.65 -18.95
CA ASP A 217 12.58 -0.61 -19.51
C ASP A 217 11.04 -0.57 -19.54
N ASP A 218 10.44 -0.81 -20.71
CA ASP A 218 8.98 -0.81 -20.89
C ASP A 218 8.28 -1.89 -20.02
N ARG A 219 9.05 -2.85 -19.52
CA ARG A 219 8.58 -3.88 -18.58
C ARG A 219 8.48 -3.40 -17.14
N ARG A 220 8.86 -2.15 -16.83
CA ARG A 220 8.76 -1.58 -15.47
C ARG A 220 7.33 -1.66 -14.93
N PRO A 221 7.15 -1.59 -13.60
CA PRO A 221 5.84 -1.45 -12.99
C PRO A 221 4.95 -0.41 -13.68
N ALA A 222 3.70 -0.77 -13.98
CA ALA A 222 2.76 0.16 -14.56
C ALA A 222 2.34 1.21 -13.52
N ASP A 223 2.39 2.50 -13.89
CA ASP A 223 2.08 3.60 -12.96
C ASP A 223 0.66 3.50 -12.39
N GLN A 224 -0.29 2.99 -13.16
CA GLN A 224 -1.67 2.78 -12.70
C GLN A 224 -1.76 1.72 -11.59
N LEU A 225 -0.91 0.70 -11.62
CA LEU A 225 -0.86 -0.33 -10.57
C LEU A 225 -0.21 0.22 -9.29
N LEU A 226 0.85 1.02 -9.43
CA LEU A 226 1.46 1.72 -8.29
C LEU A 226 0.45 2.70 -7.65
N ARG A 227 -0.27 3.48 -8.47
CA ARG A 227 -1.31 4.39 -8.00
C ARG A 227 -2.45 3.66 -7.31
N TRP A 228 -2.85 2.50 -7.84
CA TRP A 228 -3.84 1.64 -7.19
C TRP A 228 -3.34 1.18 -5.82
N HIS A 229 -2.11 0.68 -5.73
CA HIS A 229 -1.52 0.22 -4.46
C HIS A 229 -1.41 1.37 -3.44
N PHE A 230 -0.97 2.56 -3.88
CA PHE A 230 -0.95 3.77 -3.07
C PHE A 230 -2.33 4.13 -2.53
N ARG A 231 -3.37 4.08 -3.38
CA ARG A 231 -4.76 4.29 -2.94
C ARG A 231 -5.18 3.30 -1.86
N GLN A 232 -4.87 2.00 -2.03
CA GLN A 232 -5.17 0.98 -1.02
C GLN A 232 -4.46 1.25 0.31
N ALA A 233 -3.18 1.63 0.25
CA ALA A 233 -2.41 1.96 1.45
C ALA A 233 -2.97 3.18 2.19
N VAL A 234 -3.37 4.22 1.48
CA VAL A 234 -4.02 5.38 2.09
C VAL A 234 -5.37 4.99 2.73
N LEU A 235 -6.19 4.19 2.04
CA LEU A 235 -7.48 3.72 2.57
C LEU A 235 -7.32 2.84 3.82
N ALA A 236 -6.32 1.95 3.83
CA ALA A 236 -6.05 1.05 4.94
C ALA A 236 -5.43 1.79 6.14
N ASN A 237 -4.53 2.74 5.90
CA ASN A 237 -3.79 3.38 6.99
C ASN A 237 -4.43 4.66 7.50
N MET A 238 -5.02 5.49 6.64
CA MET A 238 -5.39 6.86 7.02
C MET A 238 -6.86 7.05 7.35
N ARG A 239 -7.76 6.33 6.67
CA ARG A 239 -9.20 6.55 6.81
C ARG A 239 -9.69 6.12 8.19
N ARG A 240 -10.38 7.03 8.91
CA ARG A 240 -10.91 6.79 10.26
C ARG A 240 -9.83 6.17 11.16
N ALA A 241 -10.14 5.12 11.92
CA ALA A 241 -9.18 4.41 12.77
C ALA A 241 -8.14 3.54 12.01
N GLY A 242 -8.22 3.49 10.67
CA GLY A 242 -7.43 2.58 9.85
C GLY A 242 -7.90 1.13 9.95
N GLU A 243 -7.21 0.24 9.24
CA GLU A 243 -7.43 -1.20 9.23
C GLU A 243 -7.08 -1.81 10.60
N PRO A 244 -7.70 -2.94 10.99
CA PRO A 244 -7.20 -3.75 12.09
C PRO A 244 -5.81 -4.33 11.81
N VAL A 245 -4.92 -4.33 12.80
CA VAL A 245 -3.62 -5.00 12.67
C VAL A 245 -3.83 -6.51 12.82
N PHE A 246 -3.34 -7.30 11.85
CA PHE A 246 -3.50 -8.75 11.86
C PHE A 246 -2.27 -9.45 12.45
N GLU A 247 -2.47 -10.30 13.46
CA GLU A 247 -1.44 -11.24 13.92
C GLU A 247 -1.20 -12.29 12.83
N CYS A 248 0.04 -12.42 12.37
CA CYS A 248 0.43 -13.37 11.32
C CYS A 248 1.42 -14.43 11.81
N ASP A 249 1.97 -14.28 13.01
CA ASP A 249 2.87 -15.25 13.66
C ASP A 249 2.09 -16.15 14.62
N PHE A 250 1.48 -17.20 14.04
CA PHE A 250 0.72 -18.18 14.81
C PHE A 250 1.63 -19.31 15.31
N PRO A 251 1.60 -19.66 16.61
CA PRO A 251 2.43 -20.73 17.16
C PRO A 251 2.21 -22.06 16.43
N PRO A 252 3.27 -22.89 16.26
CA PRO A 252 3.13 -24.22 15.68
C PRO A 252 2.06 -25.05 16.41
N GLY A 253 1.13 -25.65 15.65
CA GLY A 253 0.03 -26.46 16.20
C GLY A 253 -1.19 -25.66 16.68
N SER A 254 -1.22 -24.35 16.51
CA SER A 254 -2.43 -23.54 16.77
C SER A 254 -3.49 -23.74 15.68
N ASP A 255 -4.76 -23.62 16.08
CA ASP A 255 -5.90 -23.55 15.15
C ASP A 255 -5.95 -22.15 14.51
N MET A 256 -5.02 -21.92 13.59
CA MET A 256 -4.87 -20.65 12.90
C MET A 256 -6.16 -20.22 12.18
N MET A 257 -6.89 -21.16 11.58
CA MET A 257 -8.17 -20.87 10.92
C MET A 257 -9.23 -20.46 11.94
N GLY A 258 -9.31 -21.14 13.08
CA GLY A 258 -10.16 -20.74 14.20
C GLY A 258 -9.81 -19.37 14.75
N GLU A 259 -8.53 -19.02 14.86
CA GLU A 259 -8.08 -17.70 15.29
C GLU A 259 -8.42 -16.60 14.25
N ILE A 260 -8.26 -16.87 12.96
CA ILE A 260 -8.69 -15.95 11.88
C ILE A 260 -10.21 -15.71 11.95
N MET A 261 -11.00 -16.78 12.17
CA MET A 261 -12.47 -16.68 12.24
C MET A 261 -12.96 -15.87 13.44
N LYS A 262 -12.17 -15.79 14.52
CA LYS A 262 -12.46 -14.92 15.67
C LYS A 262 -12.00 -13.47 15.45
N GLY A 263 -11.17 -13.23 14.43
CA GLY A 263 -10.59 -11.94 14.12
C GLY A 263 -11.50 -11.02 13.29
N PRO A 264 -11.16 -9.73 13.18
CA PRO A 264 -11.88 -8.81 12.31
C PRO A 264 -11.67 -9.17 10.84
N ARG A 265 -12.68 -8.90 9.99
CA ARG A 265 -12.66 -9.23 8.54
C ARG A 265 -12.32 -10.70 8.26
N ALA A 266 -12.84 -11.60 9.11
CA ALA A 266 -12.58 -13.04 9.07
C ALA A 266 -12.84 -13.66 7.69
N ALA A 267 -13.92 -13.28 7.01
CA ALA A 267 -14.28 -13.84 5.72
C ALA A 267 -13.25 -13.50 4.63
N GLU A 268 -12.90 -12.22 4.51
CA GLU A 268 -11.92 -11.76 3.51
C GLU A 268 -10.52 -12.29 3.81
N ARG A 269 -10.15 -12.35 5.10
CA ARG A 269 -8.88 -12.91 5.53
C ARG A 269 -8.81 -14.41 5.28
N MET A 270 -9.90 -15.14 5.52
CA MET A 270 -10.01 -16.57 5.21
C MET A 270 -9.90 -16.82 3.70
N GLU A 271 -10.61 -16.04 2.88
CA GLU A 271 -10.54 -16.14 1.42
C GLU A 271 -9.11 -15.94 0.91
N PHE A 272 -8.42 -14.92 1.41
CA PHE A 272 -7.03 -14.64 1.05
C PHE A 272 -6.07 -15.77 1.50
N GLU A 273 -6.19 -16.24 2.73
CA GLU A 273 -5.36 -17.33 3.26
C GLU A 273 -5.60 -18.66 2.55
N LEU A 274 -6.85 -18.97 2.20
CA LEU A 274 -7.20 -20.17 1.42
C LEU A 274 -6.61 -20.09 0.01
N PHE A 275 -6.66 -18.92 -0.64
CA PHE A 275 -6.06 -18.74 -1.97
C PHE A 275 -4.55 -19.03 -1.94
N ASN A 276 -3.82 -18.43 -0.99
CA ASN A 276 -2.37 -18.63 -0.88
C ASN A 276 -1.97 -20.08 -0.58
N ARG A 277 -2.83 -20.85 0.08
CA ARG A 277 -2.52 -22.23 0.52
C ARG A 277 -3.01 -23.32 -0.42
N LEU A 278 -4.14 -23.09 -1.10
CA LEU A 278 -4.84 -24.12 -1.88
C LEU A 278 -4.66 -23.97 -3.39
N LEU A 279 -4.24 -22.79 -3.87
CA LEU A 279 -3.99 -22.54 -5.29
C LEU A 279 -2.47 -22.40 -5.52
N VAL A 280 -1.78 -23.53 -5.37
CA VAL A 280 -0.37 -23.78 -5.71
C VAL A 280 -0.31 -24.76 -6.88
#